data_AF-A0A6G2DY36-F1
#
_entry.id   AF-A0A6G2DY36-F1
#
_cell.length_a   1.000
_cell.length_b   1.000
_cell.length_c   1.000
_cell.angle_alpha   90.00
_cell.angle_beta   90.00
_cell.angle_gamma   90.00
#
_symmetry.space_group_name_H-M   'P 1'
#
loop_
_entity.id
_entity.type
_entity.pdbx_description
1 polymer ?
#
loop_
_entity_poly.entity_id
_entity_poly.type
_entity_poly.pdbx_seq_one_letter_code
_entity_poly.pdbx_strand_id
1 'polypeptide(L)' 'VMRDTTERPEGVAAGTLKLVGTDEETIYQNFKLLLDDSEEYKKMSQASNPYGNGDASQQIVQILRGI' A
#
# COMPACT_ATOMS: atom_id res chain seq x y z
N VAL A 1 -4.27 -6.21 -3.65
CA VAL A 1 -4.80 -5.46 -4.81
C VAL A 1 -5.21 -6.47 -5.87
N MET A 2 -6.50 -6.54 -6.18
CA MET A 2 -7.05 -7.53 -7.12
C MET A 2 -6.86 -7.10 -8.58
N ARG A 3 -5.60 -7.02 -9.02
CA ARG A 3 -5.14 -6.66 -10.37
C ARG A 3 -3.78 -7.32 -10.64
N ASP A 4 -3.43 -7.50 -11.91
CA ASP A 4 -2.13 -8.05 -12.33
C ASP A 4 -1.04 -6.98 -12.46
N THR A 5 -1.42 -5.71 -12.66
CA THR A 5 -0.49 -4.58 -12.82
C THR A 5 -0.94 -3.37 -12.00
N THR A 6 -0.02 -2.42 -11.80
CA THR A 6 -0.30 -1.17 -11.09
C THR A 6 0.54 -0.01 -11.63
N GLU A 7 -0.07 1.18 -11.69
CA GLU A 7 0.58 2.47 -11.92
C GLU A 7 1.20 3.06 -10.63
N ARG A 8 1.25 2.24 -9.57
CA ARG A 8 1.79 2.58 -8.26
C ARG A 8 2.79 1.51 -7.78
N PRO A 9 3.89 1.28 -8.52
CA PRO A 9 4.89 0.27 -8.15
C PRO A 9 5.53 0.54 -6.78
N GLU A 10 5.56 1.79 -6.33
CA GLU A 10 6.08 2.22 -5.03
C GLU A 10 5.34 1.58 -3.86
N GLY A 11 4.02 1.35 -3.94
CA GLY A 11 3.29 0.67 -2.86
C GLY A 11 3.61 -0.81 -2.77
N VAL A 12 3.94 -1.46 -3.89
CA VAL A 12 4.42 -2.85 -3.91
C VAL A 12 5.83 -2.92 -3.35
N ALA A 13 6.72 -2.01 -3.78
CA ALA A 13 8.09 -1.93 -3.27
C ALA A 13 8.16 -1.61 -1.77
N ALA A 14 7.26 -0.76 -1.28
CA ALA A 14 7.15 -0.42 0.14
C ALA A 14 6.52 -1.55 0.98
N GLY A 15 5.90 -2.56 0.36
CA GLY A 15 5.20 -3.64 1.05
C GLY A 15 3.85 -3.25 1.63
N THR A 16 3.35 -2.03 1.35
CA THR A 16 1.99 -1.61 1.72
C THR A 16 0.92 -2.19 0.79
N LEU A 17 1.32 -2.68 -0.39
CA LEU A 17 0.47 -3.33 -1.37
C LEU A 17 1.07 -4.67 -1.82
N LYS A 18 0.19 -5.59 -2.19
CA LYS A 18 0.53 -6.81 -2.93
C LYS A 18 -0.44 -6.97 -4.10
N LEU A 19 0.06 -7.19 -5.30
CA LEU A 19 -0.77 -7.60 -6.44
C LEU A 19 -1.09 -9.09 -6.27
N VAL A 20 -2.37 -9.42 -6.30
CA VAL A 20 -2.85 -10.81 -6.13
C VAL A 20 -3.62 -11.30 -7.35
N GLY A 21 -3.65 -10.51 -8.44
CA GLY A 21 -4.41 -10.83 -9.64
C GLY A 21 -5.91 -10.88 -9.40
N THR A 22 -6.63 -11.65 -10.22
CA THR A 22 -8.08 -11.83 -10.14
C THR A 22 -8.51 -13.28 -9.96
N ASP A 23 -7.56 -14.18 -9.73
CA ASP A 23 -7.83 -15.60 -9.44
C ASP A 23 -8.35 -15.76 -8.01
N GLU A 24 -9.48 -16.47 -7.86
CA GLU A 24 -10.21 -16.61 -6.59
C GLU A 24 -9.35 -17.28 -5.52
N GLU A 25 -8.70 -18.39 -5.84
CA GLU A 25 -7.89 -19.15 -4.90
C GLU A 25 -6.69 -18.32 -4.43
N THR A 26 -6.02 -17.63 -5.35
CA THR A 26 -4.90 -16.73 -5.03
C THR A 26 -5.35 -15.61 -4.10
N ILE A 27 -6.51 -15.00 -4.36
CA ILE A 27 -7.07 -13.95 -3.49
C ILE A 27 -7.37 -14.52 -2.10
N TYR A 28 -8.05 -15.66 -2.03
CA TYR A 28 -8.43 -16.32 -0.77
C TYR A 28 -7.20 -16.63 0.09
N GLN A 29 -6.17 -17.25 -0.49
CA GLN A 29 -4.97 -17.64 0.25
C GLN A 29 -4.20 -16.43 0.79
N ASN A 30 -4.08 -15.35 0.01
CA ASN A 30 -3.41 -14.13 0.47
C ASN A 30 -4.20 -13.42 1.58
N PHE A 31 -5.53 -13.42 1.49
CA PHE A 31 -6.36 -12.84 2.55
C PHE A 31 -6.29 -13.67 3.83
N LYS A 32 -6.40 -15.00 3.71
CA LYS A 32 -6.27 -15.93 4.83
C LYS A 32 -4.91 -15.81 5.53
N LEU A 33 -3.82 -15.68 4.78
CA LEU A 33 -2.49 -15.44 5.35
C LEU A 33 -2.48 -14.22 6.28
N LEU A 34 -3.06 -13.10 5.86
CA LEU A 34 -3.10 -11.88 6.69
C LEU A 34 -4.04 -12.00 7.90
N LEU A 35 -5.01 -12.92 7.89
CA LEU A 35 -5.88 -13.18 9.04
C LEU A 35 -5.23 -14.14 10.04
N ASP A 36 -4.57 -15.18 9.55
CA ASP A 36 -4.03 -16.27 10.36
C ASP A 36 -2.61 -15.97 10.85
N ASP A 37 -1.85 -15.13 10.15
CA ASP A 37 -0.48 -14.73 10.50
C ASP A 37 -0.41 -13.26 10.95
N SER A 38 -0.35 -13.07 12.26
CA SER A 38 -0.27 -11.72 12.85
C SER A 38 1.02 -10.98 12.52
N GLU A 39 2.12 -11.68 12.23
CA GLU A 39 3.40 -11.05 11.90
C GLU A 39 3.40 -10.56 10.46
N GLU A 40 2.86 -11.34 9.52
CA GLU A 40 2.71 -10.89 8.13
C GLU A 40 1.72 -9.71 8.04
N TYR A 41 0.64 -9.73 8.83
CA TYR A 41 -0.26 -8.58 8.95
C TYR A 41 0.45 -7.33 9.48
N LYS A 42 1.21 -7.44 10.58
CA LYS A 42 1.94 -6.29 11.16
C LYS A 42 2.94 -5.73 10.16
N LYS A 43 3.71 -6.58 9.50
CA LYS A 43 4.68 -6.18 8.48
C LYS A 43 4.03 -5.35 7.36
N MET A 44 2.88 -5.77 6.85
CA MET A 44 2.16 -5.05 5.80
C MET A 44 1.48 -3.77 6.31
N SER A 45 0.84 -3.83 7.49
CA SER A 45 0.08 -2.70 8.06
C SER A 45 0.99 -1.57 8.60
N GLN A 46 2.21 -1.91 9.02
CA GLN A 46 3.19 -0.94 9.51
C GLN A 46 4.21 -0.50 8.44
N ALA A 47 4.10 -1.04 7.22
CA ALA A 47 4.93 -0.61 6.12
C ALA A 47 4.76 0.91 5.87
N SER A 48 5.87 1.59 5.56
CA SER A 48 5.86 3.03 5.32
C SER A 48 4.95 3.34 4.13
N ASN A 49 4.03 4.28 4.30
CA ASN A 49 3.14 4.71 3.22
C ASN A 49 3.91 5.62 2.24
N PRO A 50 4.20 5.17 1.00
CA PRO A 50 4.99 5.96 0.06
C PRO A 50 4.21 7.16 -0.51
N TYR A 51 2.90 7.23 -0.29
CA TYR A 51 2.05 8.30 -0.84
C TYR A 51 1.99 9.55 0.03
N GLY A 52 2.73 9.57 1.14
CA GLY A 52 2.91 10.73 1.98
C GLY A 52 2.51 10.50 3.43
N ASN A 53 2.64 11.57 4.19
CA ASN A 53 2.52 11.61 5.64
C ASN A 53 1.33 12.45 6.13
N GLY A 54 0.49 12.94 5.21
CA GLY A 54 -0.70 13.76 5.52
C GLY A 54 -0.51 15.27 5.33
N ASP A 55 0.71 15.75 5.05
CA ASP A 55 0.99 17.19 5.03
C ASP A 55 0.95 17.83 3.63
N ALA A 56 0.52 17.08 2.62
CA ALA A 56 0.59 17.51 1.22
C ALA A 56 -0.08 18.87 0.97
N SER A 57 -1.28 19.10 1.52
CA SER A 57 -1.99 20.37 1.35
C SER A 57 -1.23 21.56 1.94
N GLN A 58 -0.59 21.38 3.09
CA GLN A 58 0.22 22.43 3.72
C GLN A 58 1.44 22.77 2.85
N GLN A 59 2.14 21.74 2.37
CA GLN A 59 3.32 21.90 1.50
C GLN A 59 2.94 22.59 0.19
N ILE A 60 1.81 22.20 -0.43
CA ILE A 60 1.32 22.84 -1.65
C ILE A 60 1.01 24.32 -1.40
N VAL A 61 0.34 24.66 -0.29
CA VAL A 61 0.05 26.07 0.06
C VAL A 61 1.34 26.88 0.28
N GLN A 62 2.34 26.31 0.94
CA GLN A 62 3.64 26.94 1.12
C GLN A 62 4.31 27.25 -0.22
N ILE A 63 4.37 26.25 -1.12
CA ILE A 63 4.91 26.42 -2.48
C ILE A 63 4.17 27.51 -3.26
N LEU A 64 2.83 27.50 -3.24
CA LEU A 64 2.02 28.50 -3.96
C LEU A 64 2.17 29.91 -3.39
N ARG A 65 2.46 30.05 -2.10
CA ARG A 65 2.73 31.33 -1.43
C ARG A 65 4.19 31.77 -1.55
N GLY A 66 5.09 30.90 -2.02
CA GLY A 66 6.52 31.15 -2.10
C GLY A 66 7.20 31.27 -0.73
N ILE A 67 6.68 30.58 0.28
CA ILE A 67 7.21 30.54 1.67
C ILE A 67 7.67 29.15 2.05
#